data_AF-A0A0F9F3L0-F1
#
_entry.id   AF-A0A0F9F3L0-F1
#
_cell.length_a   1.000
_cell.length_b   1.000
_cell.length_c   1.000
_cell.angle_alpha   90.00
_cell.angle_beta   90.00
_cell.angle_gamma   90.00
#
_symmetry.space_group_name_H-M   'P 1'
#
loop_
_entity.id
_entity.type
_entity.pdbx_description
1 polymer ?
#
loop_
_entity_poly.entity_id
_entity_poly.type
_entity_poly.pdbx_seq_one_letter_code
_entity_poly.pdbx_strand_id
1 'polypeptide(L)'
;MSFIPVISGIAISLFWGLSWAPDQFPDAESDYHKGVKNIGTIIAITGFPLGLYYLPAMLFAYMFQMFAINLGYLSPLTFLSVLALPLFTLGAIWITKGQSKPDGPEFEKGIKFAILGIFLSMLLVVLGQAIGG
;
A
#
# COMPACT_ATOMS: atom_id res chain seq x y z
N MET A 1 -6.57 22.57 -16.58
CA MET A 1 -6.13 21.68 -15.49
C MET A 1 -4.63 21.87 -15.31
N SER A 2 -4.16 22.24 -14.13
CA SER A 2 -2.72 22.27 -13.87
C SER A 2 -2.18 20.84 -13.94
N PHE A 3 -0.99 20.68 -14.52
CA PHE A 3 -0.33 19.38 -14.72
C PHE A 3 0.07 18.71 -13.38
N ILE A 4 0.09 19.51 -12.32
CA ILE A 4 0.71 19.17 -11.04
C ILE A 4 -0.15 18.22 -10.19
N PRO A 5 -1.47 18.46 -9.96
CA PRO A 5 -2.36 17.50 -9.29
C PRO A 5 -2.37 16.11 -9.94
N VAL A 6 -2.24 16.05 -11.28
CA VAL A 6 -2.18 14.80 -12.03
C VAL A 6 -0.89 14.03 -11.71
N ILE A 7 0.25 14.71 -11.67
CA ILE A 7 1.53 14.11 -11.28
C ILE A 7 1.49 13.65 -9.81
N SER A 8 0.91 14.44 -8.91
CA SER A 8 0.77 14.07 -7.49
C SER A 8 -0.08 12.82 -7.32
N GLY A 9 -1.21 12.73 -8.03
CA GLY A 9 -2.08 11.56 -8.03
C GLY A 9 -1.39 10.32 -8.59
N ILE A 10 -0.69 10.44 -9.72
CA ILE A 10 0.07 9.32 -10.32
C ILE A 10 1.16 8.81 -9.37
N ALA A 11 1.92 9.71 -8.74
CA ALA A 11 2.97 9.33 -7.79
C ALA A 11 2.40 8.60 -6.58
N ILE A 12 1.30 9.11 -5.98
CA ILE A 12 0.60 8.45 -4.88
C ILE A 12 0.11 7.07 -5.32
N SER A 13 -0.55 6.97 -6.48
CA SER A 13 -1.03 5.69 -7.03
C SER A 13 0.09 4.70 -7.33
N LEU A 14 1.28 5.15 -7.75
CA LEU A 14 2.46 4.30 -7.93
C LEU A 14 2.97 3.73 -6.61
N PHE A 15 2.99 4.52 -5.53
CA PHE A 15 3.37 4.03 -4.21
C PHE A 15 2.34 3.04 -3.64
N TRP A 16 1.06 3.29 -3.87
CA TRP A 16 0.02 2.27 -3.61
C TRP A 16 0.21 1.03 -4.49
N GLY A 17 0.67 1.19 -5.74
CA GLY A 17 1.08 0.12 -6.65
C GLY A 17 2.17 -0.80 -6.07
N LEU A 18 3.10 -0.26 -5.29
CA LEU A 18 4.15 -1.05 -4.62
C LEU A 18 3.62 -1.89 -3.45
N SER A 19 2.46 -1.51 -2.89
CA SER A 19 1.81 -2.27 -1.82
C SER A 19 1.15 -3.58 -2.30
N TRP A 20 1.18 -3.87 -3.60
CA TRP A 20 0.63 -5.09 -4.23
C TRP A 20 1.61 -6.27 -4.28
N ALA A 21 2.81 -6.18 -3.67
CA ALA A 21 3.67 -7.36 -3.51
C ALA A 21 2.96 -8.58 -2.87
N PRO A 22 1.98 -8.42 -1.94
CA PRO A 22 1.20 -9.53 -1.43
C PRO A 22 0.30 -10.23 -2.46
N ASP A 23 -0.06 -9.57 -3.56
CA ASP A 23 -0.84 -10.16 -4.66
C ASP A 23 0.03 -11.11 -5.50
N GLN A 24 1.31 -10.77 -5.66
CA GLN A 24 2.29 -11.58 -6.41
C GLN A 24 2.88 -12.73 -5.58
N PHE A 25 2.76 -12.67 -4.25
CA PHE A 25 3.40 -13.61 -3.35
C PHE A 25 2.88 -15.05 -3.46
N PRO A 26 1.56 -15.33 -3.60
CA PRO A 26 1.05 -16.68 -3.80
C PRO A 26 1.58 -17.36 -5.08
N ASP A 27 1.87 -16.58 -6.13
CA ASP A 27 2.36 -17.08 -7.42
C ASP A 27 3.89 -17.25 -7.48
N ALA A 28 4.60 -16.89 -6.41
CA ALA A 28 6.06 -16.80 -6.38
C ALA A 28 6.77 -18.12 -6.76
N GLU A 29 6.23 -19.27 -6.36
CA GLU A 29 6.82 -20.58 -6.69
C GLU A 29 6.70 -20.87 -8.20
N SER A 30 5.51 -20.66 -8.77
CA SER A 30 5.28 -20.80 -10.21
C SER A 30 6.15 -19.82 -11.01
N ASP A 31 6.25 -18.57 -10.55
CA ASP A 31 7.01 -17.51 -11.20
C ASP A 31 8.51 -17.78 -11.17
N TYR A 32 9.02 -18.31 -10.06
CA TYR A 32 10.41 -18.75 -9.96
C TYR A 32 10.75 -19.83 -10.99
N HIS A 33 9.88 -20.84 -11.17
CA HIS A 33 10.07 -21.88 -12.18
C HIS A 33 10.02 -21.36 -13.62
N LYS A 34 9.27 -20.27 -13.86
CA LYS A 34 9.20 -19.58 -15.15
C LYS A 34 10.36 -18.58 -15.36
N GLY A 35 11.24 -18.40 -14.37
CA GLY A 35 12.32 -17.42 -14.42
C GLY A 35 11.88 -15.97 -14.25
N VAL A 36 10.65 -15.73 -13.79
CA VAL A 36 10.10 -14.39 -13.53
C VAL A 36 10.65 -13.90 -12.19
N LYS A 37 11.20 -12.68 -12.20
CA LYS A 37 11.80 -12.05 -11.00
C LYS A 37 10.99 -10.82 -10.59
N ASN A 38 9.74 -11.04 -10.18
CA ASN A 38 8.92 -9.98 -9.58
C ASN A 38 9.25 -9.83 -8.08
N ILE A 39 8.66 -8.81 -7.46
CA ILE A 39 8.91 -8.48 -6.06
C ILE A 39 8.42 -9.61 -5.14
N GLY A 40 7.25 -10.20 -5.42
CA GLY A 40 6.72 -11.35 -4.68
C GLY A 40 7.70 -12.53 -4.67
N THR A 41 8.28 -12.86 -5.82
CA THR A 41 9.27 -13.92 -5.99
C THR A 41 10.56 -13.65 -5.20
N ILE A 42 11.07 -12.42 -5.24
CA ILE A 42 12.27 -12.04 -4.49
C ILE A 42 12.03 -12.14 -2.98
N ILE A 43 10.89 -11.67 -2.49
CA ILE A 43 10.52 -11.74 -1.06
C ILE A 43 10.37 -13.20 -0.63
N ALA A 44 9.75 -14.05 -1.46
CA ALA A 44 9.59 -15.47 -1.18
C ALA A 44 10.94 -16.19 -1.06
N ILE A 45 11.85 -15.98 -2.01
CA ILE A 45 13.19 -16.63 -2.02
C ILE A 45 14.05 -16.17 -0.85
N THR A 46 13.97 -14.89 -0.49
CA THR A 46 14.76 -14.33 0.61
C THR A 46 14.18 -14.67 1.99
N GLY A 47 12.97 -15.21 2.06
CA GLY A 47 12.25 -15.43 3.31
C GLY A 47 11.93 -14.14 4.06
N PHE A 48 11.96 -13.00 3.37
CA PHE A 48 11.74 -11.70 4.00
C PHE A 48 10.26 -11.58 4.44
N PRO A 49 9.96 -11.05 5.64
CA PRO A 49 8.59 -10.88 6.07
C PRO A 49 7.83 -9.90 5.17
N LEU A 50 6.80 -10.39 4.49
CA LEU A 50 6.05 -9.63 3.49
C LEU A 50 5.34 -8.42 4.10
N GLY A 51 4.85 -8.52 5.34
CA GLY A 51 4.28 -7.36 6.05
C GLY A 51 5.31 -6.27 6.36
N LEU A 52 6.58 -6.63 6.55
CA LEU A 52 7.68 -5.67 6.72
C LEU A 52 8.11 -5.03 5.40
N TYR A 53 7.78 -5.64 4.25
CA TYR A 53 7.93 -5.00 2.95
C TYR A 53 6.77 -4.03 2.67
N TYR A 54 5.56 -4.47 3.03
CA TYR A 54 4.33 -3.72 2.85
C TYR A 54 4.30 -2.40 3.64
N LEU A 55 4.70 -2.41 4.92
CA LEU A 55 4.64 -1.21 5.79
C LEU A 55 5.52 -0.04 5.31
N PRO A 56 6.77 -0.23 4.85
CA PRO A 56 7.54 0.84 4.26
C PRO A 56 6.88 1.47 3.03
N ALA A 57 6.30 0.67 2.11
CA ALA A 57 5.59 1.20 0.95
C ALA A 57 4.42 2.13 1.38
N MET A 58 3.73 1.72 2.43
CA MET A 58 2.68 2.50 3.08
C MET A 58 3.19 3.81 3.68
N LEU A 59 4.30 3.76 4.41
CA LEU A 59 4.93 4.95 5.00
C LEU A 59 5.41 5.92 3.92
N PHE A 60 5.98 5.41 2.81
CA PHE A 60 6.37 6.25 1.68
C PHE A 60 5.19 6.98 1.05
N ALA A 61 4.03 6.32 0.92
CA ALA A 61 2.81 6.98 0.44
C ALA A 61 2.40 8.15 1.34
N TYR A 62 2.44 7.98 2.67
CA TYR A 62 2.15 9.07 3.61
C TYR A 62 3.21 10.18 3.62
N MET A 63 4.49 9.83 3.53
CA MET A 63 5.56 10.82 3.41
C MET A 63 5.41 11.65 2.14
N PHE A 64 5.08 11.01 1.02
CA PHE A 64 4.82 11.71 -0.23
C PHE A 64 3.57 12.59 -0.13
N GLN A 65 2.51 12.11 0.52
CA GLN A 65 1.32 12.93 0.78
C GLN A 65 1.67 14.17 1.62
N MET A 66 2.46 14.02 2.68
CA MET A 66 2.94 15.15 3.49
C MET A 66 3.77 16.14 2.67
N PHE A 67 4.63 15.63 1.78
CA PHE A 67 5.37 16.48 0.86
C PHE A 67 4.44 17.26 -0.08
N ALA A 68 3.42 16.61 -0.64
CA ALA A 68 2.42 17.25 -1.49
C ALA A 68 1.58 18.30 -0.75
N ILE A 69 1.26 18.08 0.53
CA ILE A 69 0.61 19.09 1.39
C ILE A 69 1.54 20.31 1.57
N ASN A 70 2.81 20.08 1.92
CA ASN A 70 3.78 21.16 2.14
C ASN A 70 4.04 22.00 0.88
N LEU A 71 3.97 21.39 -0.31
CA LEU A 71 4.07 22.10 -1.59
C LEU A 71 2.77 22.81 -2.01
N GLY A 72 1.68 22.68 -1.23
CA GLY A 72 0.38 23.27 -1.54
C GLY A 72 -0.40 22.54 -2.63
N TYR A 73 -0.04 21.30 -2.97
CA TYR A 73 -0.75 20.49 -3.96
C TYR A 73 -1.95 19.76 -3.39
N LEU A 74 -1.90 19.44 -2.10
CA LEU A 74 -3.02 18.86 -1.35
C LEU A 74 -3.39 19.80 -0.21
N SER A 75 -4.68 19.87 0.11
CA SER A 75 -5.14 20.57 1.31
C SER A 75 -4.54 19.90 2.56
N PRO A 76 -4.15 20.66 3.60
CA PRO A 76 -3.70 20.09 4.87
C PRO A 76 -4.68 19.08 5.48
N LEU A 77 -5.99 19.26 5.23
CA LEU A 77 -7.03 18.37 5.73
C LEU A 77 -6.97 16.97 5.10
N THR A 78 -6.28 16.78 3.97
CA THR A 78 -6.04 15.45 3.40
C THR A 78 -5.25 14.54 4.33
N PHE A 79 -4.50 15.09 5.30
CA PHE A 79 -3.78 14.33 6.33
C PHE A 79 -4.68 13.41 7.18
N LEU A 80 -6.00 13.64 7.17
CA LEU A 80 -6.99 12.72 7.76
C LEU A 80 -6.84 11.28 7.27
N SER A 81 -6.26 11.04 6.08
CA SER A 81 -5.97 9.70 5.55
C SER A 81 -5.14 8.83 6.49
N VAL A 82 -4.35 9.42 7.41
CA VAL A 82 -3.63 8.71 8.48
C VAL A 82 -4.54 7.86 9.36
N LEU A 83 -5.85 8.17 9.44
CA LEU A 83 -6.80 7.33 10.15
C LEU A 83 -6.94 5.91 9.55
N ALA A 84 -6.47 5.69 8.32
CA ALA A 84 -6.39 4.35 7.72
C ALA A 84 -5.16 3.54 8.19
N LEU A 85 -4.20 4.16 8.88
CA LEU A 85 -2.98 3.50 9.37
C LEU A 85 -3.22 2.23 10.21
N PRO A 86 -4.20 2.17 11.13
CA PRO A 86 -4.49 0.95 11.87
C PRO A 86 -4.86 -0.23 10.97
N LEU A 87 -5.59 0.01 9.87
CA LEU A 87 -5.94 -1.04 8.91
C LEU A 87 -4.71 -1.56 8.18
N PHE A 88 -3.78 -0.68 7.83
CA PHE A 88 -2.51 -1.08 7.22
C PHE A 88 -1.63 -1.88 8.17
N THR A 89 -1.54 -1.47 9.43
CA THR A 89 -0.81 -2.22 10.44
C THR A 89 -1.44 -3.60 10.68
N LEU A 90 -2.77 -3.68 10.78
CA LEU A 90 -3.47 -4.96 10.89
C LEU A 90 -3.25 -5.83 9.65
N GLY A 91 -3.33 -5.25 8.45
CA GLY A 91 -3.03 -5.94 7.20
C GLY A 91 -1.64 -6.54 7.21
N ALA A 92 -0.62 -5.76 7.56
CA ALA A 92 0.76 -6.21 7.66
C ALA A 92 0.96 -7.36 8.66
N ILE A 93 0.33 -7.26 9.84
CA ILE A 93 0.40 -8.30 10.88
C ILE A 93 -0.20 -9.62 10.37
N TRP A 94 -1.40 -9.56 9.78
CA TRP A 94 -2.09 -10.77 9.30
C TRP A 94 -1.43 -11.36 8.05
N ILE A 95 -0.92 -10.53 7.13
CA ILE A 95 -0.11 -10.96 5.98
C ILE A 95 1.14 -11.71 6.48
N THR A 96 1.87 -11.14 7.45
CA THR A 96 3.07 -11.77 8.01
C THR A 96 2.73 -13.09 8.69
N LYS A 97 1.61 -13.13 9.43
CA LYS A 97 1.14 -14.34 10.12
C LYS A 97 0.79 -15.46 9.11
N GLY A 98 0.06 -15.11 8.05
CA GLY A 98 -0.37 -16.04 7.00
C GLY A 98 0.66 -16.33 5.93
N GLN A 99 1.86 -15.74 5.99
CA GLN A 99 2.87 -15.82 4.93
C GLN A 99 3.29 -17.26 4.59
N SER A 100 3.26 -18.17 5.58
CA SER A 100 3.59 -19.59 5.36
C SER A 100 2.51 -20.37 4.62
N LYS A 101 1.28 -19.83 4.53
CA LYS A 101 0.13 -20.37 3.80
C LYS A 101 -0.64 -19.23 3.13
N PRO A 102 -0.16 -18.71 1.99
CA PRO A 102 -0.73 -17.54 1.30
C PRO A 102 -2.21 -17.71 0.89
N ASP A 103 -2.62 -18.95 0.63
CA ASP A 103 -3.98 -19.39 0.31
C ASP A 103 -4.84 -19.67 1.56
N GLY A 104 -4.30 -19.40 2.76
CA GLY A 104 -4.99 -19.54 4.03
C GLY A 104 -5.81 -18.31 4.46
N PRO A 105 -6.73 -18.49 5.42
CA PRO A 105 -7.64 -17.43 5.87
C PRO A 105 -6.94 -16.26 6.55
N GLU A 106 -5.76 -16.47 7.12
CA GLU A 106 -4.98 -15.42 7.79
C GLU A 106 -4.38 -14.43 6.80
N PHE A 107 -3.84 -14.95 5.69
CA PHE A 107 -3.30 -14.12 4.62
C PHE A 107 -4.41 -13.34 3.94
N GLU A 108 -5.51 -14.00 3.56
CA GLU A 108 -6.68 -13.37 2.97
C GLU A 108 -7.24 -12.25 3.86
N LYS A 109 -7.32 -12.47 5.17
CA LYS A 109 -7.74 -11.45 6.14
C LYS A 109 -6.80 -10.24 6.14
N GLY A 110 -5.49 -10.48 6.05
CA GLY A 110 -4.50 -9.42 5.95
C GLY A 110 -4.64 -8.59 4.68
N ILE A 111 -4.85 -9.25 3.53
CA ILE A 111 -5.16 -8.59 2.25
C ILE A 111 -6.43 -7.74 2.35
N LYS A 112 -7.50 -8.26 2.96
CA LYS A 112 -8.75 -7.52 3.16
C LYS A 112 -8.55 -6.25 3.98
N PHE A 113 -7.77 -6.30 5.06
CA PHE A 113 -7.43 -5.10 5.84
C PHE A 113 -6.57 -4.11 5.05
N ALA A 114 -5.59 -4.60 4.28
CA ALA A 114 -4.79 -3.76 3.41
C ALA A 114 -5.68 -3.02 2.39
N ILE A 115 -6.52 -3.74 1.65
CA ILE A 115 -7.46 -3.18 0.67
C ILE A 115 -8.41 -2.18 1.32
N LEU A 116 -9.02 -2.53 2.46
CA LEU A 116 -9.91 -1.63 3.19
C LEU A 116 -9.19 -0.34 3.62
N GLY A 117 -7.93 -0.48 4.06
CA GLY A 117 -7.07 0.66 4.35
C GLY A 117 -6.87 1.55 3.14
N ILE A 118 -6.58 0.99 1.95
CA ILE A 118 -6.38 1.75 0.71
C ILE A 118 -7.65 2.53 0.36
N PHE A 119 -8.81 1.87 0.37
CA PHE A 119 -10.06 2.55 0.06
C PHE A 119 -10.39 3.65 1.07
N LEU A 120 -10.19 3.39 2.37
CA LEU A 120 -10.42 4.38 3.40
C LEU A 120 -9.45 5.57 3.26
N SER A 121 -8.16 5.32 2.98
CA SER A 121 -7.17 6.38 2.81
C SER A 121 -7.53 7.27 1.61
N MET A 122 -7.90 6.68 0.47
CA MET A 122 -8.32 7.41 -0.73
C MET A 122 -9.58 8.25 -0.47
N LEU A 123 -10.58 7.66 0.20
CA LEU A 123 -11.81 8.37 0.56
C LEU A 123 -11.50 9.59 1.45
N LEU A 124 -10.64 9.43 2.45
CA LEU A 124 -10.25 10.50 3.37
C LEU A 124 -9.42 11.59 2.69
N VAL A 125 -8.55 11.24 1.72
CA VAL A 125 -7.86 12.24 0.89
C VAL A 125 -8.87 13.05 0.07
N VAL A 126 -9.83 12.40 -0.59
CA VAL A 126 -10.84 13.10 -1.39
C VAL A 126 -11.70 14.02 -0.52
N LEU A 127 -12.15 13.54 0.64
CA LEU A 127 -12.93 14.34 1.60
C LEU A 127 -12.11 15.52 2.14
N GLY A 128 -10.86 15.28 2.51
CA GLY A 128 -9.97 16.34 2.99
C GLY A 128 -9.74 17.42 1.93
N GLN A 129 -9.59 17.02 0.67
CA GLN A 129 -9.43 17.96 -0.44
C GLN A 129 -10.71 18.73 -0.73
N ALA A 130 -11.89 18.11 -0.63
CA ALA A 130 -13.17 18.74 -0.91
C ALA A 130 -13.63 19.72 0.19
N ILE A 131 -13.29 19.44 1.45
CA ILE A 131 -13.68 20.27 2.60
C ILE A 131 -12.67 21.41 2.83
N GLY A 132 -11.38 21.14 2.64
CA GLY A 132 -10.30 22.09 2.96
C GLY A 132 -9.69 22.81 1.77
N GLY A 133 -10.24 22.67 0.57
CA GLY A 133 -9.74 23.25 -0.68
C GLY A 133 -10.72 24.22 -1.33
#